data_AF-A0A3P5HH47-F1
#
_entry.id   AF-A0A3P5HH47-F1
#
_cell.length_a   1.000
_cell.length_b   1.000
_cell.length_c   1.000
_cell.angle_alpha   90.00
_cell.angle_beta   90.00
_cell.angle_gamma   90.00
#
_symmetry.space_group_name_H-M   'P 1'
#
loop_
_entity.id
_entity.type
_entity.pdbx_description
1 polymer ?
#
loop_
_entity_poly.entity_id
_entity_poly.type
_entity_poly.pdbx_seq_one_letter_code
_entity_poly.pdbx_strand_id
1 'polypeptide(L)'
;MPTASLTAKGITQLSSATNSTSEVLAATPKAVKAAYDLANGKQPEDATLTALAGLATAADRLPYFTGADRAALTTLTAIGRAIIAKGSIKDVLNYLGLGEGSALPVGVPVPWPSATPPTGWLKCNGAPFSAEEYPELAKVYPTNELPDLRGEFIRGWDDGRGVDGGRVVLTGQSQSVQQHTHGLAMAYSSESGYKDKLGAGPNSDMIPIKDMIKVTTFTGSGEYYLKANDSTGVETRPRNVAFNFIVRAA
;
A
#
# COMPACT_ATOMS: atom_id res chain seq x y z
N MET A 1 -24.33 -85.29 -5.52
CA MET A 1 -22.87 -85.45 -5.33
C MET A 1 -22.55 -85.14 -3.88
N PRO A 2 -21.65 -85.89 -3.20
CA PRO A 2 -21.27 -85.59 -1.83
C PRO A 2 -20.63 -84.19 -1.73
N THR A 3 -20.75 -83.55 -0.57
CA THR A 3 -20.12 -82.26 -0.27
C THR A 3 -18.60 -82.41 -0.35
N ALA A 4 -17.90 -81.40 -0.88
CA ALA A 4 -16.45 -81.40 -0.93
C ALA A 4 -15.87 -81.60 0.49
N SER A 5 -14.93 -82.54 0.64
CA SER A 5 -14.31 -82.88 1.93
C SER A 5 -12.78 -82.81 1.82
N LEU A 6 -12.13 -82.25 2.85
CA LEU A 6 -10.67 -82.21 2.96
C LEU A 6 -10.08 -83.50 3.55
N THR A 7 -10.93 -84.37 4.13
CA THR A 7 -10.51 -85.55 4.91
C THR A 7 -11.04 -86.88 4.37
N ALA A 8 -11.99 -86.86 3.44
CA ALA A 8 -12.52 -88.05 2.78
C ALA A 8 -12.28 -87.98 1.26
N LYS A 9 -11.80 -89.08 0.67
CA LYS A 9 -11.58 -89.18 -0.79
C LYS A 9 -12.93 -89.19 -1.54
N GLY A 10 -13.08 -88.36 -2.58
CA GLY A 10 -14.32 -88.24 -3.36
C GLY A 10 -14.14 -87.42 -4.66
N ILE A 11 -15.24 -87.22 -5.41
CA ILE A 11 -15.29 -86.39 -6.63
C ILE A 11 -15.92 -85.03 -6.29
N THR A 12 -15.22 -83.93 -6.62
CA THR A 12 -15.68 -82.55 -6.39
C THR A 12 -15.95 -81.85 -7.71
N GLN A 13 -17.09 -81.15 -7.82
CA GLN A 13 -17.40 -80.33 -8.98
C GLN A 13 -16.62 -79.00 -8.94
N LEU A 14 -16.07 -78.60 -10.09
CA LEU A 14 -15.23 -77.41 -10.24
C LEU A 14 -16.01 -76.27 -10.90
N SER A 15 -15.76 -75.04 -10.47
CA SER A 15 -16.32 -73.83 -11.09
C SER A 15 -15.23 -72.81 -11.38
N SER A 16 -15.33 -72.15 -12.54
CA SER A 16 -14.45 -71.03 -12.93
C SER A 16 -15.14 -69.65 -12.79
N ALA A 17 -16.32 -69.59 -12.18
CA ALA A 17 -17.00 -68.33 -11.91
C ALA A 17 -16.31 -67.55 -10.78
N THR A 18 -16.09 -66.25 -10.98
CA THR A 18 -15.48 -65.36 -9.97
C THR A 18 -16.48 -64.71 -9.02
N ASN A 19 -17.79 -64.92 -9.25
CA ASN A 19 -18.91 -64.41 -8.45
C ASN A 19 -19.84 -65.55 -7.97
N SER A 20 -19.32 -66.78 -7.88
CA SER A 20 -20.09 -67.94 -7.41
C SER A 20 -20.48 -67.77 -5.94
N THR A 21 -21.76 -67.90 -5.62
CA THR A 21 -22.27 -67.97 -4.23
C THR A 21 -22.34 -69.40 -3.69
N SER A 22 -21.97 -70.40 -4.50
CA SER A 22 -22.04 -71.82 -4.12
C SER A 22 -20.93 -72.19 -3.13
N GLU A 23 -21.32 -72.76 -1.98
CA GLU A 23 -20.40 -73.29 -0.96
C GLU A 23 -19.98 -74.76 -1.21
N VAL A 24 -20.60 -75.44 -2.18
CA VAL A 24 -20.37 -76.88 -2.45
C VAL A 24 -19.46 -77.18 -3.65
N LEU A 25 -19.04 -76.15 -4.39
CA LEU A 25 -18.19 -76.27 -5.59
C LEU A 25 -16.79 -75.73 -5.29
N ALA A 26 -15.75 -76.37 -5.82
CA ALA A 26 -14.37 -75.88 -5.67
C ALA A 26 -13.99 -74.91 -6.80
N ALA A 27 -13.28 -73.83 -6.44
CA ALA A 27 -12.79 -72.85 -7.40
C ALA A 27 -11.60 -73.39 -8.22
N THR A 28 -11.53 -73.05 -9.51
CA THR A 28 -10.37 -73.38 -10.36
C THR A 28 -9.24 -72.35 -10.25
N PRO A 29 -7.99 -72.69 -10.59
CA PRO A 29 -6.90 -71.71 -10.70
C PRO A 29 -7.21 -70.54 -11.65
N LYS A 30 -8.02 -70.79 -12.70
CA LYS A 30 -8.50 -69.74 -13.61
C LYS A 30 -9.37 -68.71 -12.88
N ALA A 31 -10.29 -69.16 -12.01
CA ALA A 31 -11.11 -68.25 -11.20
C ALA A 31 -10.26 -67.47 -10.20
N VAL A 32 -9.32 -68.13 -9.52
CA VAL A 32 -8.43 -67.47 -8.54
C VAL A 32 -7.55 -66.42 -9.21
N LYS A 33 -6.93 -66.74 -10.36
CA LYS A 33 -6.15 -65.78 -11.13
C LYS A 33 -7.01 -64.61 -11.59
N ALA A 34 -8.20 -64.85 -12.12
CA ALA A 34 -9.10 -63.80 -12.57
C ALA A 34 -9.56 -62.88 -11.42
N ALA A 35 -9.85 -63.43 -10.24
CA ALA A 35 -10.19 -62.64 -9.05
C ALA A 35 -8.99 -61.83 -8.53
N TYR A 36 -7.79 -62.42 -8.52
CA TYR A 36 -6.55 -61.75 -8.14
C TYR A 36 -6.19 -60.61 -9.10
N ASP A 37 -6.26 -60.85 -10.41
CA ASP A 37 -6.04 -59.83 -11.44
C ASP A 37 -7.07 -58.68 -11.30
N LEU A 38 -8.34 -59.00 -11.01
CA LEU A 38 -9.37 -57.99 -10.77
C LEU A 38 -9.08 -57.16 -9.51
N ALA A 39 -8.65 -57.81 -8.41
CA ALA A 39 -8.29 -57.14 -7.16
C ALA A 39 -7.04 -56.26 -7.32
N ASN A 40 -6.02 -56.74 -8.02
CA ASN A 40 -4.80 -55.97 -8.32
C ASN A 40 -5.08 -54.72 -9.17
N GLY A 41 -6.18 -54.70 -9.93
CA GLY A 41 -6.62 -53.53 -10.69
C GLY A 41 -7.46 -52.53 -9.90
N LYS A 42 -7.76 -52.78 -8.61
CA LYS A 42 -8.52 -51.85 -7.75
C LYS A 42 -7.57 -51.05 -6.86
N GLN A 43 -8.01 -49.84 -6.47
CA GLN A 43 -7.35 -49.13 -5.38
C GLN A 43 -7.51 -49.92 -4.08
N PRO A 44 -6.45 -50.01 -3.24
CA PRO A 44 -6.58 -50.47 -1.86
C PRO A 44 -7.64 -49.66 -1.11
N GLU A 45 -8.30 -50.29 -0.14
CA GLU A 45 -9.24 -49.59 0.74
C GLU A 45 -8.50 -48.48 1.49
N ASP A 46 -8.93 -47.24 1.27
CA ASP A 46 -8.38 -46.04 1.88
C ASP A 46 -9.54 -45.21 2.44
N ALA A 47 -9.48 -44.92 3.74
CA ALA A 47 -10.57 -44.26 4.44
C ALA A 47 -10.76 -42.80 3.97
N THR A 48 -9.68 -42.14 3.55
CA THR A 48 -9.74 -40.78 2.97
C THR A 48 -10.39 -40.81 1.58
N LEU A 49 -10.03 -41.77 0.73
CA LEU A 49 -10.67 -41.93 -0.57
C LEU A 49 -12.16 -42.29 -0.43
N THR A 50 -12.49 -43.13 0.55
CA THR A 50 -13.88 -43.48 0.88
C THR A 50 -14.67 -42.24 1.32
N ALA A 51 -14.07 -41.37 2.14
CA ALA A 51 -14.68 -40.12 2.56
C ALA A 51 -14.92 -39.15 1.38
N LEU A 52 -13.97 -39.05 0.44
CA LEU A 52 -14.12 -38.23 -0.76
C LEU A 52 -15.17 -38.81 -1.73
N ALA A 53 -15.18 -40.14 -1.91
CA ALA A 53 -16.15 -40.83 -2.76
C ALA A 53 -17.59 -40.74 -2.22
N GLY A 54 -17.76 -40.59 -0.91
CA GLY A 54 -19.05 -40.40 -0.25
C GLY A 54 -19.64 -38.98 -0.37
N LEU A 55 -18.90 -38.01 -0.93
CA LEU A 55 -19.41 -36.64 -1.09
C LEU A 55 -20.48 -36.56 -2.17
N ALA A 56 -21.58 -35.87 -1.88
CA ALA A 56 -22.64 -35.63 -2.86
C ALA A 56 -22.14 -34.72 -4.00
N THR A 57 -22.20 -35.19 -5.24
CA THR A 57 -21.79 -34.38 -6.39
C THR A 57 -22.77 -33.23 -6.60
N ALA A 58 -22.24 -32.01 -6.66
CA ALA A 58 -23.01 -30.80 -6.94
C ALA A 58 -22.12 -29.71 -7.55
N ALA A 59 -22.71 -28.87 -8.39
CA ALA A 59 -22.04 -27.69 -8.89
C ALA A 59 -21.67 -26.73 -7.75
N ASP A 60 -20.63 -25.91 -7.96
CA ASP A 60 -20.22 -24.85 -7.05
C ASP A 60 -19.90 -25.32 -5.61
N ARG A 61 -19.37 -26.54 -5.49
CA ARG A 61 -18.89 -27.10 -4.22
C ARG A 61 -17.38 -27.30 -4.21
N LEU A 62 -16.76 -27.07 -3.05
CA LEU A 62 -15.36 -27.38 -2.77
C LEU A 62 -15.27 -28.44 -1.66
N PRO A 63 -14.68 -29.62 -1.94
CA PRO A 63 -14.32 -30.59 -0.90
C PRO A 63 -13.28 -30.03 0.08
N TYR A 64 -13.47 -30.30 1.37
CA TYR A 64 -12.49 -30.00 2.41
C TYR A 64 -12.55 -31.06 3.52
N PHE A 65 -11.46 -31.23 4.26
CA PHE A 65 -11.39 -32.19 5.36
C PHE A 65 -11.87 -31.55 6.68
N THR A 66 -12.68 -32.29 7.45
CA THR A 66 -13.15 -31.89 8.80
C THR A 66 -12.48 -32.68 9.92
N GLY A 67 -11.61 -33.63 9.56
CA GLY A 67 -10.83 -34.49 10.44
C GLY A 67 -10.12 -35.57 9.64
N ALA A 68 -9.36 -36.44 10.30
CA ALA A 68 -8.82 -37.64 9.67
C ALA A 68 -9.97 -38.47 9.08
N ASP A 69 -9.84 -38.86 7.81
CA ASP A 69 -10.81 -39.68 7.08
C ASP A 69 -12.24 -39.12 7.07
N ARG A 70 -12.38 -37.79 7.14
CA ARG A 70 -13.66 -37.09 7.08
C ARG A 70 -13.59 -35.92 6.12
N ALA A 71 -14.44 -35.94 5.10
CA ALA A 71 -14.58 -34.86 4.14
C ALA A 71 -16.00 -34.26 4.20
N ALA A 72 -16.10 -32.98 3.87
CA ALA A 72 -17.35 -32.26 3.72
C ALA A 72 -17.28 -31.33 2.49
N LEU A 73 -18.42 -30.73 2.15
CA LEU A 73 -18.52 -29.76 1.05
C LEU A 73 -18.87 -28.39 1.60
N THR A 74 -18.19 -27.37 1.10
CA THR A 74 -18.60 -25.97 1.26
C THR A 74 -18.99 -25.39 -0.08
N THR A 75 -19.79 -24.32 -0.09
CA THR A 75 -20.11 -23.59 -1.32
C THR A 75 -18.87 -22.81 -1.77
N LEU A 76 -18.38 -23.08 -2.97
CA LEU A 76 -17.36 -22.27 -3.61
C LEU A 76 -18.03 -21.18 -4.42
N THR A 77 -18.06 -19.96 -3.91
CA THR A 77 -18.74 -18.84 -4.57
C THR A 77 -18.11 -18.48 -5.91
N ALA A 78 -18.85 -17.76 -6.76
CA ALA A 78 -18.31 -17.23 -8.01
C ALA A 78 -17.07 -16.34 -7.77
N ILE A 79 -17.06 -15.56 -6.68
CA ILE A 79 -15.91 -14.75 -6.27
C ILE A 79 -14.71 -15.64 -5.92
N GLY A 80 -14.92 -16.69 -5.13
CA GLY A 80 -13.85 -17.64 -4.78
C GLY A 80 -13.25 -18.30 -6.02
N ARG A 81 -14.09 -18.75 -6.96
CA ARG A 81 -13.63 -19.29 -8.26
C ARG A 81 -12.85 -18.24 -9.05
N ALA A 82 -13.34 -17.01 -9.10
CA ALA A 82 -12.70 -15.93 -9.83
C ALA A 82 -11.30 -15.60 -9.30
N ILE A 83 -11.09 -15.64 -7.97
CA ILE A 83 -9.79 -15.40 -7.32
C ILE A 83 -8.84 -16.57 -7.59
N ILE A 84 -9.28 -17.81 -7.37
CA ILE A 84 -8.45 -19.01 -7.57
C ILE A 84 -8.03 -19.17 -9.04
N ALA A 85 -8.88 -18.74 -9.97
CA ALA A 85 -8.59 -18.80 -11.40
C ALA A 85 -7.60 -17.73 -11.89
N LYS A 86 -7.13 -16.80 -11.04
CA LYS A 86 -6.16 -15.79 -11.45
C LYS A 86 -4.77 -16.40 -11.59
N GLY A 87 -4.09 -16.05 -12.70
CA GLY A 87 -2.75 -16.55 -13.02
C GLY A 87 -1.62 -15.78 -12.34
N SER A 88 -1.90 -14.64 -11.70
CA SER A 88 -0.89 -13.80 -11.07
C SER A 88 -1.45 -13.03 -9.87
N ILE A 89 -0.55 -12.60 -8.96
CA ILE A 89 -0.89 -11.69 -7.85
C ILE A 89 -1.46 -10.37 -8.40
N LYS A 90 -0.93 -9.85 -9.52
CA LYS A 90 -1.41 -8.61 -10.15
C LYS A 90 -2.89 -8.73 -10.53
N ASP A 91 -3.31 -9.86 -11.10
CA ASP A 91 -4.71 -10.05 -11.49
C ASP A 91 -5.65 -10.21 -10.29
N VAL A 92 -5.17 -10.80 -9.20
CA VAL A 92 -5.92 -10.86 -7.93
C VAL A 92 -6.11 -9.45 -7.37
N LEU A 93 -5.04 -8.65 -7.30
CA LEU A 93 -5.11 -7.27 -6.82
C LEU A 93 -6.03 -6.42 -7.69
N ASN A 94 -5.93 -6.54 -9.02
CA ASN A 94 -6.83 -5.85 -9.94
C ASN A 94 -8.29 -6.25 -9.73
N TYR A 95 -8.57 -7.55 -9.57
CA TYR A 95 -9.92 -8.04 -9.31
C TYR A 95 -10.50 -7.49 -8.00
N LEU A 96 -9.65 -7.27 -6.99
CA LEU A 96 -10.03 -6.67 -5.71
C LEU A 96 -10.05 -5.13 -5.74
N GLY A 97 -9.68 -4.49 -6.86
CA GLY A 97 -9.52 -3.04 -6.95
C GLY A 97 -8.31 -2.48 -6.20
N LEU A 98 -7.34 -3.33 -5.84
CA LEU A 98 -6.13 -2.99 -5.09
C LEU A 98 -4.89 -2.83 -5.99
N GLY A 99 -5.05 -2.87 -7.31
CA GLY A 99 -3.98 -2.64 -8.27
C GLY A 99 -3.67 -1.16 -8.50
N GLU A 100 -3.57 -0.75 -9.76
CA GLU A 100 -3.30 0.65 -10.17
C GLU A 100 -4.38 1.65 -9.67
N GLY A 101 -5.57 1.16 -9.32
CA GLY A 101 -6.68 1.93 -8.73
C GLY A 101 -6.78 1.89 -7.21
N SER A 102 -5.72 1.52 -6.48
CA SER A 102 -5.68 1.52 -5.02
C SER A 102 -6.08 2.88 -4.42
N ALA A 103 -6.66 2.87 -3.21
CA ALA A 103 -7.11 4.07 -2.49
C ALA A 103 -6.04 5.16 -2.35
N LEU A 104 -4.76 4.79 -2.40
CA LEU A 104 -3.63 5.71 -2.56
C LEU A 104 -2.87 5.35 -3.85
N PRO A 105 -2.96 6.16 -4.92
CA PRO A 105 -2.17 5.95 -6.13
C PRO A 105 -0.66 5.99 -5.86
N VAL A 106 0.11 5.29 -6.69
CA VAL A 106 1.58 5.36 -6.68
C VAL A 106 2.03 6.81 -6.86
N GLY A 107 3.07 7.22 -6.12
CA GLY A 107 3.66 8.55 -6.27
C GLY A 107 2.98 9.70 -5.50
N VAL A 108 1.84 9.48 -4.84
CA VAL A 108 1.20 10.51 -4.01
C VAL A 108 2.01 10.77 -2.74
N PRO A 109 2.48 12.00 -2.48
CA PRO A 109 3.17 12.33 -1.23
C PRO A 109 2.20 12.31 -0.05
N VAL A 110 2.51 11.55 0.99
CA VAL A 110 1.74 11.49 2.24
C VAL A 110 2.61 11.81 3.45
N PRO A 111 2.09 12.57 4.45
CA PRO A 111 2.77 12.79 5.71
C PRO A 111 2.96 11.48 6.49
N TRP A 112 4.18 11.24 6.96
CA TRP A 112 4.58 10.07 7.73
C TRP A 112 5.27 10.47 9.04
N PRO A 113 4.84 9.95 10.20
CA PRO A 113 5.28 10.44 11.50
C PRO A 113 6.68 9.97 11.92
N SER A 114 7.27 8.97 11.24
CA SER A 114 8.57 8.40 11.61
C SER A 114 9.67 8.80 10.63
N ALA A 115 10.91 8.87 11.14
CA ALA A 115 12.10 9.10 10.33
C ALA A 115 12.34 8.02 9.26
N THR A 116 11.83 6.80 9.48
CA THR A 116 12.02 5.66 8.56
C THR A 116 10.67 5.30 7.91
N PRO A 117 10.58 5.29 6.57
CA PRO A 117 9.38 4.85 5.87
C PRO A 117 9.17 3.35 6.04
N PRO A 118 7.93 2.84 5.91
CA PRO A 118 7.68 1.41 5.78
C PRO A 118 8.35 0.83 4.54
N THR A 119 8.56 -0.50 4.51
CA THR A 119 9.03 -1.20 3.32
C THR A 119 8.10 -0.93 2.12
N GLY A 120 8.68 -0.66 0.94
CA GLY A 120 7.92 -0.31 -0.27
C GLY A 120 7.55 1.16 -0.39
N TRP A 121 8.04 2.02 0.51
CA TRP A 121 7.85 3.47 0.48
C TRP A 121 9.18 4.20 0.40
N LEU A 122 9.21 5.32 -0.33
CA LEU A 122 10.39 6.16 -0.54
C LEU A 122 10.15 7.56 0.02
N LYS A 123 11.21 8.23 0.47
CA LYS A 123 11.13 9.61 0.97
C LYS A 123 11.16 10.61 -0.18
N CYS A 124 10.36 11.66 -0.08
CA CYS A 124 10.46 12.84 -0.96
C CYS A 124 11.60 13.76 -0.50
N ASN A 125 12.85 13.33 -0.72
CA ASN A 125 14.06 14.02 -0.28
C ASN A 125 15.04 14.31 -1.44
N GLY A 126 14.56 14.36 -2.68
CA GLY A 126 15.42 14.56 -3.86
C GLY A 126 16.13 13.30 -4.35
N ALA A 127 15.89 12.14 -3.74
CA ALA A 127 16.62 10.92 -4.10
C ALA A 127 16.17 10.36 -5.48
N PRO A 128 17.11 9.83 -6.28
CA PRO A 128 16.78 9.09 -7.48
C PRO A 128 16.18 7.72 -7.14
N PHE A 129 15.46 7.13 -8.10
CA PHE A 129 14.92 5.78 -8.03
C PHE A 129 15.08 5.05 -9.38
N SER A 130 15.02 3.71 -9.37
CA SER A 130 15.09 2.90 -10.60
C SER A 130 13.71 2.78 -11.23
N ALA A 131 13.61 3.10 -12.53
CA ALA A 131 12.39 2.90 -13.31
C ALA A 131 12.12 1.42 -13.59
N GLU A 132 13.15 0.58 -13.58
CA GLU A 132 13.04 -0.86 -13.71
C GLU A 132 12.41 -1.48 -12.45
N GLU A 133 12.81 -1.00 -11.27
CA GLU A 133 12.26 -1.44 -9.99
C GLU A 133 10.87 -0.85 -9.72
N TYR A 134 10.67 0.43 -10.08
CA TYR A 134 9.44 1.19 -9.81
C TYR A 134 8.85 1.82 -11.08
N PRO A 135 8.36 1.00 -12.04
CA PRO A 135 7.88 1.50 -13.33
C PRO A 135 6.63 2.37 -13.23
N GLU A 136 5.74 2.09 -12.28
CA GLU A 136 4.55 2.92 -12.05
C GLU A 136 4.91 4.28 -11.44
N LEU A 137 5.96 4.33 -10.62
CA LEU A 137 6.45 5.58 -10.05
C LEU A 137 7.12 6.45 -11.13
N ALA A 138 7.84 5.83 -12.07
CA ALA A 138 8.46 6.51 -13.22
C ALA A 138 7.42 7.18 -14.14
N LYS A 139 6.20 6.65 -14.23
CA LYS A 139 5.10 7.32 -14.96
C LYS A 139 4.68 8.63 -14.31
N VAL A 140 4.74 8.71 -12.97
CA VAL A 140 4.33 9.88 -12.19
C VAL A 140 5.48 10.88 -12.01
N TYR A 141 6.71 10.40 -11.88
CA TYR A 141 7.94 11.20 -11.79
C TYR A 141 8.91 10.80 -12.92
N PRO A 142 8.75 11.34 -14.15
CA PRO A 142 9.51 10.90 -15.34
C PRO A 142 11.00 11.22 -15.30
N THR A 143 11.44 12.06 -14.37
CA THR A 143 12.87 12.35 -14.14
C THR A 143 13.58 11.23 -13.37
N ASN A 144 12.85 10.22 -12.90
CA ASN A 144 13.35 9.16 -12.02
C ASN A 144 13.96 9.70 -10.71
N GLU A 145 13.50 10.87 -10.28
CA GLU A 145 13.88 11.52 -9.04
C GLU A 145 12.62 11.96 -8.29
N LEU A 146 12.61 11.78 -6.98
CA LEU A 146 11.53 12.29 -6.14
C LEU A 146 11.75 13.78 -5.84
N PRO A 147 10.67 14.56 -5.69
CA PRO A 147 10.81 15.94 -5.24
C PRO A 147 11.45 15.99 -3.86
N ASP A 148 12.25 17.02 -3.59
CA ASP A 148 12.69 17.32 -2.23
C ASP A 148 11.64 18.21 -1.55
N LEU A 149 10.82 17.60 -0.69
CA LEU A 149 9.71 18.29 -0.01
C LEU A 149 10.07 18.68 1.43
N ARG A 150 11.35 18.59 1.81
CA ARG A 150 11.79 18.95 3.16
C ARG A 150 11.71 20.47 3.34
N GLY A 151 10.76 20.90 4.17
CA GLY A 151 10.52 22.32 4.42
C GLY A 151 9.54 22.98 3.44
N GLU A 152 9.04 22.24 2.45
CA GLU A 152 8.14 22.76 1.44
C GLU A 152 6.66 22.67 1.86
N PHE A 153 5.87 23.65 1.44
CA PHE A 153 4.42 23.59 1.51
C PHE A 153 3.85 23.19 0.15
N ILE A 154 3.12 22.08 0.10
CA ILE A 154 2.41 21.66 -1.11
C ILE A 154 1.19 22.56 -1.30
N ARG A 155 1.02 23.10 -2.51
CA ARG A 155 -0.15 23.88 -2.90
C ARG A 155 -0.78 23.37 -4.18
N GLY A 156 -2.06 23.69 -4.36
CA GLY A 156 -2.77 23.39 -5.60
C GLY A 156 -2.11 24.07 -6.79
N TRP A 157 -1.98 23.31 -7.89
CA TRP A 157 -1.61 23.86 -9.18
C TRP A 157 -2.73 24.76 -9.72
N ASP A 158 -2.36 25.79 -10.47
CA ASP A 158 -3.32 26.78 -10.98
C ASP A 158 -4.27 26.18 -12.02
N ASP A 159 -3.74 25.32 -12.89
CA ASP A 159 -4.48 24.63 -13.96
C ASP A 159 -5.44 25.56 -14.75
N GLY A 160 -4.99 26.77 -15.05
CA GLY A 160 -5.74 27.74 -15.85
C GLY A 160 -6.72 28.62 -15.07
N ARG A 161 -6.75 28.54 -13.74
CA ARG A 161 -7.59 29.42 -12.90
C ARG A 161 -7.13 30.88 -12.93
N GLY A 162 -5.85 31.15 -13.18
CA GLY A 162 -5.28 32.49 -13.28
C GLY A 162 -4.88 33.14 -11.94
N VAL A 163 -4.84 32.37 -10.84
CA VAL A 163 -4.34 32.83 -9.53
C VAL A 163 -2.81 32.77 -9.49
N ASP A 164 -2.22 31.77 -10.14
CA ASP A 164 -0.77 31.54 -10.19
C ASP A 164 -0.36 31.12 -11.60
N GLY A 165 -0.71 31.99 -12.55
CA GLY A 165 -0.53 31.76 -13.98
C GLY A 165 0.94 31.60 -14.35
N GLY A 166 1.22 30.67 -15.27
CA GLY A 166 2.58 30.40 -15.78
C GLY A 166 3.39 29.43 -14.93
N ARG A 167 2.94 29.03 -13.74
CA ARG A 167 3.58 27.95 -12.97
C ARG A 167 3.19 26.58 -13.52
N VAL A 168 4.13 25.65 -13.57
CA VAL A 168 3.91 24.24 -13.95
C VAL A 168 3.93 23.32 -12.73
N VAL A 169 3.41 22.10 -12.86
CA VAL A 169 3.40 21.12 -11.76
C VAL A 169 4.84 20.78 -11.34
N LEU A 170 5.06 20.56 -10.04
CA LEU A 170 6.35 20.20 -9.42
C LEU A 170 7.46 21.27 -9.45
N THR A 171 7.17 22.53 -9.80
CA THR A 171 8.16 23.62 -9.64
C THR A 171 8.07 24.27 -8.27
N GLY A 172 9.22 24.50 -7.63
CA GLY A 172 9.33 25.30 -6.41
C GLY A 172 9.15 26.79 -6.65
N GLN A 173 8.79 27.51 -5.58
CA GLN A 173 8.69 28.97 -5.56
C GLN A 173 9.24 29.47 -4.23
N SER A 174 10.13 30.45 -4.26
CA SER A 174 10.67 31.04 -3.04
C SER A 174 9.60 31.77 -2.23
N GLN A 175 9.81 31.85 -0.92
CA GLN A 175 8.98 32.64 -0.01
C GLN A 175 8.83 34.09 -0.51
N SER A 176 7.62 34.64 -0.36
CA SER A 176 7.34 36.04 -0.65
C SER A 176 6.37 36.57 0.39
N VAL A 177 6.53 37.85 0.75
CA VAL A 177 5.58 38.59 1.59
C VAL A 177 4.92 39.61 0.69
N GLN A 178 3.59 39.73 0.79
CA GLN A 178 2.85 40.72 0.02
C GLN A 178 3.43 42.13 0.24
N GLN A 179 3.61 42.87 -0.84
CA GLN A 179 4.02 44.27 -0.76
C GLN A 179 3.04 45.05 0.13
N HIS A 180 3.59 45.77 1.10
CA HIS A 180 2.84 46.62 2.00
C HIS A 180 3.69 47.81 2.43
N THR A 181 3.04 48.85 2.93
CA THR A 181 3.69 50.09 3.40
C THR A 181 3.27 50.40 4.83
N HIS A 182 4.19 50.94 5.61
CA HIS A 182 3.92 51.47 6.94
C HIS A 182 3.95 53.00 6.91
N GLY A 183 2.94 53.64 7.48
CA GLY A 183 2.95 55.09 7.70
C GLY A 183 3.66 55.40 9.01
N LEU A 184 4.68 56.25 8.96
CA LEU A 184 5.33 56.78 10.16
C LEU A 184 4.85 58.23 10.38
N ALA A 185 4.30 58.53 11.56
CA ALA A 185 3.90 59.88 11.93
C ALA A 185 5.13 60.70 12.35
N MET A 186 5.61 61.55 11.44
CA MET A 186 6.73 62.45 11.69
C MET A 186 6.22 63.85 12.03
N ALA A 187 6.63 64.40 13.17
CA ALA A 187 6.39 65.80 13.48
C ALA A 187 7.34 66.67 12.63
N TYR A 188 6.78 67.46 11.70
CA TYR A 188 7.55 68.51 11.02
C TYR A 188 7.66 69.71 11.96
N SER A 189 8.77 69.81 12.70
CA SER A 189 9.09 70.97 13.54
C SER A 189 10.51 71.46 13.28
N SER A 190 10.67 72.78 13.12
CA SER A 190 11.98 73.44 12.98
C SER A 190 12.72 73.57 14.32
N GLU A 191 12.06 73.31 15.44
CA GLU A 191 12.64 73.38 16.78
C GLU A 191 13.62 72.22 17.00
N SER A 192 14.82 72.54 17.49
CA SER A 192 15.94 71.59 17.61
C SER A 192 15.62 70.33 18.43
N GLY A 193 14.69 70.40 19.39
CA GLY A 193 14.30 69.28 20.24
C GLY A 193 13.39 68.22 19.58
N TYR A 194 12.90 68.48 18.36
CA TYR A 194 11.86 67.69 17.70
C TYR A 194 12.32 67.00 16.40
N LYS A 195 13.50 67.37 15.88
CA LYS A 195 14.00 66.91 14.57
C LYS A 195 14.27 65.40 14.48
N ASP A 196 14.43 64.73 15.62
CA ASP A 196 14.81 63.31 15.71
C ASP A 196 13.77 62.43 16.45
N LYS A 197 12.50 62.85 16.47
CA LYS A 197 11.44 62.15 17.21
C LYS A 197 10.20 61.89 16.36
N LEU A 198 9.54 60.75 16.57
CA LEU A 198 8.24 60.39 15.97
C LEU A 198 7.11 60.70 16.96
N GLY A 199 6.04 61.34 16.50
CA GLY A 199 4.93 61.81 17.33
C GLY A 199 3.89 62.63 16.56
N ALA A 200 2.66 62.72 17.09
CA ALA A 200 1.55 63.43 16.44
C ALA A 200 1.62 64.96 16.57
N GLY A 201 2.47 65.48 17.46
CA GLY A 201 2.72 66.92 17.65
C GLY A 201 3.56 67.25 18.89
N PRO A 202 3.86 68.55 19.14
CA PRO A 202 4.79 69.00 20.19
C PRO A 202 4.41 68.60 21.62
N ASN A 203 3.13 68.31 21.87
CA ASN A 203 2.58 67.95 23.19
C ASN A 203 2.17 66.46 23.30
N SER A 204 2.60 65.62 22.36
CA SER A 204 2.35 64.17 22.41
C SER A 204 3.56 63.44 22.98
N ASP A 205 3.36 62.23 23.52
CA ASP A 205 4.47 61.35 23.90
C ASP A 205 5.28 61.00 22.65
N MET A 206 6.42 61.67 22.49
CA MET A 206 7.29 61.49 21.32
C MET A 206 8.35 60.44 21.59
N ILE A 207 8.52 59.51 20.66
CA ILE A 207 9.55 58.47 20.75
C ILE A 207 10.77 58.93 19.93
N PRO A 208 11.98 59.03 20.53
CA PRO A 208 13.20 59.29 19.77
C PRO A 208 13.42 58.21 18.70
N ILE A 209 13.77 58.61 17.48
CA ILE A 209 14.03 57.67 16.37
C ILE A 209 15.11 56.65 16.75
N LYS A 210 16.11 57.09 17.53
CA LYS A 210 17.18 56.22 18.07
C LYS A 210 16.68 55.06 18.95
N ASP A 211 15.52 55.21 19.59
CA ASP A 211 14.96 54.22 20.51
C ASP A 211 14.04 53.23 19.76
N MET A 212 13.60 53.57 18.54
CA MET A 212 12.83 52.70 17.65
C MET A 212 13.71 51.85 16.72
N ILE A 213 14.94 52.28 16.48
CA ILE A 213 15.91 51.59 15.63
C ILE A 213 16.89 50.83 16.53
N LYS A 214 16.66 49.54 16.74
CA LYS A 214 17.67 48.65 17.35
C LYS A 214 18.73 48.32 16.28
N VAL A 215 19.65 49.26 16.02
CA VAL A 215 20.79 49.05 15.10
C VAL A 215 21.63 47.89 15.62
N THR A 216 21.55 46.73 14.96
CA THR A 216 22.20 45.51 15.48
C THR A 216 23.54 45.22 14.81
N THR A 217 23.86 45.84 13.66
CA THR A 217 25.14 45.62 12.96
C THR A 217 25.51 46.83 12.11
N PHE A 218 26.73 47.33 12.31
CA PHE A 218 27.44 48.17 11.35
C PHE A 218 28.22 47.22 10.43
N THR A 219 27.75 46.98 9.20
CA THR A 219 28.68 46.58 8.15
C THR A 219 29.40 47.84 7.70
N GLY A 220 30.70 47.76 7.40
CA GLY A 220 31.50 48.91 6.94
C GLY A 220 31.01 49.62 5.66
N SER A 221 29.83 49.23 5.14
CA SER A 221 29.12 49.79 3.99
C SER A 221 28.04 50.82 4.33
N GLY A 222 27.73 51.08 5.62
CA GLY A 222 26.79 52.14 6.02
C GLY A 222 25.29 51.83 5.85
N GLU A 223 24.93 50.56 5.74
CA GLU A 223 23.54 50.12 5.60
C GLU A 223 22.87 49.95 6.98
N TYR A 224 21.72 50.61 7.18
CA TYR A 224 20.93 50.52 8.42
C TYR A 224 19.78 49.52 8.24
N TYR A 225 19.80 48.43 9.00
CA TYR A 225 18.75 47.40 8.99
C TYR A 225 17.78 47.59 10.16
N LEU A 226 16.49 47.78 9.86
CA LEU A 226 15.41 47.72 10.85
C LEU A 226 15.07 46.25 11.13
N LYS A 227 15.45 45.72 12.30
CA LYS A 227 15.02 44.38 12.72
C LYS A 227 13.66 44.46 13.39
N ALA A 228 12.69 43.72 12.85
CA ALA A 228 11.40 43.52 13.50
C ALA A 228 11.55 42.55 14.68
N ASN A 229 11.79 43.07 15.89
CA ASN A 229 11.84 42.36 17.18
C ASN A 229 12.77 41.12 17.29
N ASP A 230 12.87 40.55 18.49
CA ASP A 230 13.82 39.47 18.81
C ASP A 230 13.29 38.05 18.46
N SER A 231 12.13 37.92 17.80
CA SER A 231 11.50 36.63 17.44
C SER A 231 11.37 36.46 15.91
N THR A 232 12.48 36.60 15.20
CA THR A 232 12.54 36.43 13.73
C THR A 232 13.16 35.08 13.35
N GLY A 233 12.57 34.39 12.37
CA GLY A 233 13.17 33.25 11.67
C GLY A 233 13.76 33.64 10.31
N VAL A 234 14.47 32.71 9.66
CA VAL A 234 14.98 32.87 8.27
C VAL A 234 13.84 32.91 7.23
N GLU A 235 12.69 32.34 7.58
CA GLU A 235 11.47 32.28 6.77
C GLU A 235 10.25 32.70 7.60
N THR A 236 9.25 33.27 6.92
CA THR A 236 7.90 33.45 7.47
C THR A 236 7.09 32.17 7.28
N ARG A 237 6.70 31.51 8.38
CA ARG A 237 5.97 30.24 8.33
C ARG A 237 4.80 30.19 9.31
N PRO A 238 3.70 29.49 8.97
CA PRO A 238 2.69 29.15 9.95
C PRO A 238 3.28 28.23 11.03
N ARG A 239 2.63 28.17 12.20
CA ARG A 239 2.92 27.12 13.18
C ARG A 239 2.72 25.76 12.52
N ASN A 240 3.71 24.88 12.62
CA ASN A 240 3.70 23.58 11.96
C ASN A 240 4.38 22.50 12.82
N VAL A 241 4.19 21.24 12.44
CA VAL A 241 4.84 20.05 13.01
C VAL A 241 5.47 19.28 11.85
N ALA A 242 6.72 18.83 12.03
CA ALA A 242 7.46 18.16 10.97
C ALA A 242 7.05 16.68 10.83
N PHE A 243 6.69 16.29 9.61
CA PHE A 243 6.47 14.91 9.17
C PHE A 243 7.39 14.65 7.96
N ASN A 244 7.74 13.39 7.71
CA ASN A 244 8.31 13.02 6.42
C ASN A 244 7.22 13.06 5.35
N PHE A 245 7.56 13.48 4.14
CA PHE A 245 6.76 13.13 2.97
C PHE A 245 7.31 11.84 2.37
N ILE A 246 6.43 10.87 2.16
CA ILE A 246 6.77 9.58 1.55
C ILE A 246 5.81 9.26 0.40
N VAL A 247 6.26 8.48 -0.57
CA VAL A 247 5.44 7.96 -1.68
C VAL A 247 5.46 6.45 -1.68
N ARG A 248 4.34 5.83 -2.09
CA ARG A 248 4.32 4.40 -2.38
C ARG A 248 5.13 4.15 -3.65
N ALA A 249 6.00 3.15 -3.63
CA ALA A 249 6.89 2.86 -4.75
C ALA A 249 6.30 1.85 -5.76
N ALA A 250 5.35 1.00 -5.33
CA ALA A 250 4.61 0.03 -6.14
C ALA A 250 3.19 -0.15 -5.59
#